data_AF-A0A2W1NE79-F1
#
_entry.id   AF-A0A2W1NE79-F1
#
_cell.length_a   1.000
_cell.length_b   1.000
_cell.length_c   1.000
_cell.angle_alpha   90.00
_cell.angle_beta   90.00
_cell.angle_gamma   90.00
#
_symmetry.space_group_name_H-M   'P 1'
#
loop_
_entity.id
_entity.type
_entity.pdbx_description
1 polymer ?
#
loop_
_entity_poly.entity_id
_entity_poly.type
_entity_poly.pdbx_seq_one_letter_code
_entity_poly.pdbx_strand_id
1 'polypeptide(L)'
;MPLHRYPLTALLLALASPFASADEPLRLEGLQRCGDLLERQQQDWCLKVRGLGEAMPQLLLDGKPLPPGAVARSASGLKLRLEQGHDSGPLWLQDGPRASNPVWLSRGDSHVLPARPDEVAKNMDGLTTYVDLISLLIEESHDGRKEAERLAGKYGAQVVGAIPPLNTYQLRLPVKNLTERDALILRIGSETSVDAVVVEESAPEKGEEAEAARKEPEKPGKDSDEWAANRFMDAVNYYQRRIPARQSPVDTRPLRIGVIERNVDFDAPDFADYLGGCKGGLPRTCLYARDADEPDNHGSTVAGILAARWDQGGNTGFLRGLDKASNGFEVIVERNSDAGITANVAASVNLVEDGVRVLNWSWGIHRVGAKNVEGDEVDSLVRSGIAMSGYEELLEEFFLWLRKEHPDVLVINSAGNGASFSGTDEYRLPSSFITDQLLVVGGHQRNERDDVGVDDPAYVVKRDSSNIDMRVDITAAACARASTRRADETGEVHCGTSYATPLVTGIVAAMLSINPRLQPEQVRMLLRRSAMTIGGDYDFEPMDAEDLTAPILPSERNYQLNDKDVGRSARLDMQKALDLAVQSRDRVR
;
A
#
# COMPACT_ATOMS: atom_id res chain seq x y z
N MET A 1 -64.16 18.10 -65.00
CA MET A 1 -63.38 19.34 -65.20
C MET A 1 -63.07 19.96 -63.84
N PRO A 2 -61.96 20.71 -63.67
CA PRO A 2 -60.83 20.86 -64.60
C PRO A 2 -59.94 19.59 -64.54
N LEU A 3 -58.62 19.48 -64.30
CA LEU A 3 -57.48 20.36 -63.95
C LEU A 3 -56.18 19.77 -64.56
N HIS A 4 -55.02 20.39 -64.28
CA HIS A 4 -53.68 19.88 -64.65
C HIS A 4 -52.75 19.73 -63.44
N ARG A 5 -51.67 18.95 -63.61
CA ARG A 5 -50.61 18.72 -62.61
C ARG A 5 -49.35 19.49 -62.98
N TYR A 6 -48.68 20.05 -61.97
CA TYR A 6 -47.24 20.34 -61.97
C TYR A 6 -46.63 19.68 -60.73
N PRO A 7 -45.48 19.00 -60.82
CA PRO A 7 -44.71 18.59 -59.65
C PRO A 7 -43.82 19.74 -59.18
N LEU A 8 -43.79 20.01 -57.87
CA LEU A 8 -42.78 20.88 -57.26
C LEU A 8 -41.59 20.04 -56.78
N THR A 9 -40.38 20.52 -57.03
CA THR A 9 -39.14 19.92 -56.51
C THR A 9 -39.00 20.21 -55.01
N ALA A 10 -38.77 19.17 -54.20
CA ALA A 10 -38.44 19.31 -52.78
C ALA A 10 -36.96 18.98 -52.55
N LEU A 11 -36.23 19.88 -51.90
CA LEU A 11 -34.80 19.75 -51.65
C LEU A 11 -34.56 19.14 -50.25
N LEU A 12 -33.92 17.98 -50.18
CA LEU A 12 -33.54 17.33 -48.92
C LEU A 12 -32.08 17.64 -48.58
N LEU A 13 -31.86 18.52 -47.61
CA LEU A 13 -30.55 18.69 -46.97
C LEU A 13 -30.39 17.62 -45.86
N ALA A 14 -29.48 16.68 -46.08
CA ALA A 14 -29.06 15.75 -45.04
C ALA A 14 -28.03 16.43 -44.12
N LEU A 15 -28.41 16.68 -42.87
CA LEU A 15 -27.49 17.10 -41.81
C LEU A 15 -26.67 15.89 -41.34
N ALA A 16 -25.51 15.70 -41.96
CA ALA A 16 -24.49 14.75 -41.47
C ALA A 16 -23.76 15.37 -40.28
N SER A 17 -24.32 15.21 -39.08
CA SER A 17 -23.56 15.42 -37.84
C SER A 17 -22.39 14.44 -37.82
N PRO A 18 -21.13 14.88 -37.66
CA PRO A 18 -20.06 13.94 -37.39
C PRO A 18 -20.33 13.29 -36.02
N PHE A 19 -20.32 11.97 -35.98
CA PHE A 19 -20.11 11.27 -34.72
C PHE A 19 -18.70 11.61 -34.27
N ALA A 20 -18.57 12.56 -33.34
CA ALA A 20 -17.35 12.74 -32.59
C ALA A 20 -17.10 11.43 -31.84
N SER A 21 -16.11 10.65 -32.28
CA SER A 21 -15.58 9.58 -31.45
C SER A 21 -15.11 10.25 -30.16
N ALA A 22 -15.56 9.75 -29.01
CA ALA A 22 -14.95 10.18 -27.76
C ALA A 22 -13.48 9.73 -27.81
N ASP A 23 -12.55 10.68 -27.72
CA ASP A 23 -11.13 10.34 -27.63
C ASP A 23 -10.92 9.49 -26.38
N GLU A 24 -10.23 8.36 -26.56
CA GLU A 24 -9.97 7.40 -25.48
C GLU A 24 -9.31 8.11 -24.27
N PRO A 25 -9.66 7.75 -23.01
CA PRO A 25 -9.03 8.37 -21.84
C PRO A 25 -7.51 8.25 -21.88
N LEU A 26 -6.80 9.37 -21.75
CA LEU A 26 -5.35 9.36 -21.60
C LEU A 26 -5.02 8.83 -20.19
N ARG A 27 -4.29 7.73 -20.10
CA ARG A 27 -4.01 7.04 -18.83
C ARG A 27 -2.60 6.46 -18.79
N LEU A 28 -1.97 6.54 -17.63
CA LEU A 28 -0.63 6.06 -17.34
C LEU A 28 -0.74 4.80 -16.46
N GLU A 29 -0.79 3.65 -17.14
CA GLU A 29 -1.04 2.32 -16.57
C GLU A 29 0.22 1.70 -15.94
N GLY A 30 1.40 2.24 -16.27
CA GLY A 30 2.66 1.76 -15.70
C GLY A 30 3.78 2.77 -15.87
N LEU A 31 4.59 2.89 -14.81
CA LEU A 31 5.88 3.57 -14.79
C LEU A 31 6.88 2.60 -14.13
N GLN A 32 7.97 2.27 -14.83
CA GLN A 32 9.05 1.43 -14.30
C GLN A 32 10.41 1.95 -14.81
N ARG A 33 11.48 1.80 -14.03
CA ARG A 33 12.85 1.96 -14.57
C ARG A 33 13.13 0.90 -15.63
N CYS A 34 13.90 1.24 -16.65
CA CYS A 34 14.30 0.32 -17.71
C CYS A 34 15.67 0.68 -18.29
N GLY A 35 16.31 -0.24 -19.02
CA GLY A 35 17.71 -0.10 -19.39
C GLY A 35 18.61 -0.52 -18.24
N ASP A 36 19.61 0.28 -17.88
CA ASP A 36 20.44 0.04 -16.71
C ASP A 36 19.74 0.57 -15.42
N LEU A 37 19.56 -0.30 -14.43
CA LEU A 37 19.05 0.06 -13.12
C LEU A 37 20.14 0.65 -12.20
N LEU A 38 21.42 0.32 -12.44
CA LEU A 38 22.57 0.74 -11.65
C LEU A 38 23.14 2.10 -12.07
N GLU A 39 22.64 2.66 -13.19
CA GLU A 39 22.93 4.01 -13.65
C GLU A 39 22.09 5.04 -12.87
N ARG A 40 22.76 6.08 -12.38
CA ARG A 40 22.28 7.13 -11.48
C ARG A 40 22.39 8.53 -12.08
N GLN A 41 23.23 8.70 -13.11
CA GLN A 41 23.41 9.94 -13.85
C GLN A 41 22.24 10.18 -14.81
N GLN A 42 21.94 9.18 -15.64
CA GLN A 42 20.94 9.22 -16.69
C GLN A 42 19.93 8.07 -16.50
N GLN A 43 18.84 8.35 -15.81
CA GLN A 43 17.82 7.34 -15.51
C GLN A 43 16.85 7.19 -16.69
N ASP A 44 16.81 5.99 -17.27
CA ASP A 44 15.82 5.61 -18.28
C ASP A 44 14.57 4.99 -17.61
N TRP A 45 13.40 5.42 -18.07
CA TRP A 45 12.07 5.06 -17.56
C TRP A 45 11.17 4.62 -18.71
N CYS A 46 10.40 3.56 -18.52
CA CYS A 46 9.46 3.02 -19.50
C CYS A 46 8.02 3.21 -18.98
N LEU A 47 7.15 3.74 -19.84
CA LEU A 47 5.78 4.13 -19.52
C LEU A 47 4.78 3.39 -20.42
N LYS A 48 3.80 2.70 -19.82
CA LYS A 48 2.65 2.09 -20.52
C LYS A 48 1.49 3.10 -20.51
N VAL A 49 0.95 3.44 -21.69
CA VAL A 49 0.01 4.57 -21.84
C VAL A 49 -1.18 4.20 -22.75
N ARG A 50 -2.39 4.29 -22.20
CA ARG A 50 -3.69 4.14 -22.88
C ARG A 50 -4.19 5.51 -23.36
N GLY A 51 -4.93 5.57 -24.47
CA GLY A 51 -5.37 6.82 -25.09
C GLY A 51 -4.31 7.64 -25.84
N LEU A 52 -3.09 7.10 -26.04
CA LEU A 52 -1.96 7.82 -26.63
C LEU A 52 -2.14 8.07 -28.14
N GLY A 53 -2.43 9.33 -28.52
CA GLY A 53 -2.61 9.73 -29.93
C GLY A 53 -1.31 9.78 -30.76
N GLU A 54 -1.39 10.26 -32.00
CA GLU A 54 -0.22 10.43 -32.90
C GLU A 54 0.73 11.56 -32.45
N ALA A 55 0.18 12.64 -31.91
CA ALA A 55 0.97 13.73 -31.33
C ALA A 55 1.73 13.24 -30.08
N MET A 56 2.92 13.77 -29.83
CA MET A 56 3.64 13.51 -28.59
C MET A 56 3.00 14.33 -27.44
N PRO A 57 2.55 13.69 -26.35
CA PRO A 57 2.05 14.41 -25.20
C PRO A 57 3.17 15.17 -24.50
N GLN A 58 2.84 16.26 -23.82
CA GLN A 58 3.75 16.91 -22.90
C GLN A 58 3.79 16.10 -21.60
N LEU A 59 4.98 15.72 -21.14
CA LEU A 59 5.17 15.16 -19.80
C LEU A 59 5.54 16.29 -18.84
N LEU A 60 4.93 16.30 -17.66
CA LEU A 60 5.19 17.27 -16.61
C LEU A 60 5.64 16.55 -15.34
N LEU A 61 6.79 16.92 -14.80
CA LEU A 61 7.33 16.43 -13.52
C LEU A 61 7.32 17.59 -12.51
N ASP A 62 6.63 17.43 -11.38
CA ASP A 62 6.31 18.53 -10.45
C ASP A 62 5.61 19.73 -11.16
N GLY A 63 4.92 19.48 -12.29
CA GLY A 63 4.31 20.53 -13.10
C GLY A 63 5.30 21.39 -13.90
N LYS A 64 6.59 21.02 -13.92
CA LYS A 64 7.59 21.57 -14.84
C LYS A 64 7.54 20.71 -16.11
N PRO A 65 7.30 21.27 -17.32
CA PRO A 65 7.28 20.50 -18.54
C PRO A 65 8.69 19.98 -18.87
N LEU A 66 8.79 18.68 -19.15
CA LEU A 66 10.04 18.05 -19.53
C LEU A 66 10.40 18.41 -20.99
N PRO A 67 11.70 18.53 -21.34
CA PRO A 67 12.11 18.91 -22.68
C PRO A 67 11.72 17.81 -23.70
N PRO A 68 11.24 18.13 -24.92
CA PRO A 68 10.78 17.12 -25.87
C PRO A 68 11.82 16.05 -26.23
N GLY A 69 13.12 16.37 -26.17
CA GLY A 69 14.21 15.42 -26.40
C GLY A 69 14.40 14.37 -25.30
N ALA A 70 13.78 14.54 -24.12
CA ALA A 70 13.78 13.56 -23.04
C ALA A 70 12.75 12.43 -23.25
N VAL A 71 11.82 12.56 -24.20
CA VAL A 71 10.70 11.62 -24.37
C VAL A 71 10.66 11.07 -25.80
N ALA A 72 10.71 9.74 -25.92
CA ALA A 72 10.58 9.03 -27.19
C ALA A 72 9.40 8.05 -27.13
N ARG A 73 8.89 7.63 -28.30
CA ARG A 73 7.98 6.48 -28.37
C ARG A 73 8.76 5.18 -28.23
N SER A 74 8.15 4.19 -27.60
CA SER A 74 8.62 2.80 -27.53
C SER A 74 7.58 1.88 -28.18
N ALA A 75 7.89 0.57 -28.27
CA ALA A 75 6.95 -0.40 -28.82
C ALA A 75 5.69 -0.64 -27.94
N SER A 76 5.71 -0.18 -26.68
CA SER A 76 4.67 -0.41 -25.66
C SER A 76 4.13 0.88 -25.02
N GLY A 77 4.50 2.06 -25.56
CA GLY A 77 4.10 3.36 -25.03
C GLY A 77 5.19 4.40 -25.22
N LEU A 78 5.70 4.96 -24.11
CA LEU A 78 6.77 5.96 -24.11
C LEU A 78 8.02 5.47 -23.38
N LYS A 79 9.17 6.05 -23.75
CA LYS A 79 10.39 6.01 -22.97
C LYS A 79 10.78 7.44 -22.57
N LEU A 80 10.98 7.64 -21.28
CA LEU A 80 11.44 8.89 -20.68
C LEU A 80 12.90 8.73 -20.23
N ARG A 81 13.70 9.77 -20.41
CA ARG A 81 15.10 9.85 -19.99
C ARG A 81 15.32 11.08 -19.11
N LEU A 82 15.78 10.87 -17.89
CA LEU A 82 16.01 11.93 -16.91
C LEU A 82 17.47 11.98 -16.46
N GLU A 83 18.16 13.03 -16.90
CA GLU A 83 19.49 13.42 -16.39
C GLU A 83 19.46 13.81 -14.91
N GLN A 84 20.61 14.09 -14.30
CA GLN A 84 20.68 14.65 -12.94
C GLN A 84 20.12 16.08 -12.87
N GLY A 85 19.68 16.50 -11.67
CA GLY A 85 19.08 17.81 -11.42
C GLY A 85 17.55 17.84 -11.50
N HIS A 86 16.91 16.69 -11.69
CA HIS A 86 15.49 16.50 -11.41
C HIS A 86 15.33 15.81 -10.05
N ASP A 87 14.47 16.38 -9.20
CA ASP A 87 14.04 15.78 -7.93
C ASP A 87 12.91 14.75 -8.17
N SER A 88 12.64 13.89 -7.17
CA SER A 88 11.45 13.03 -7.14
C SER A 88 10.17 13.85 -7.09
N GLY A 89 9.08 13.35 -7.68
CA GLY A 89 7.80 14.03 -7.63
C GLY A 89 6.73 13.49 -8.58
N PRO A 90 5.55 14.13 -8.64
CA PRO A 90 4.45 13.68 -9.47
C PRO A 90 4.74 13.91 -10.96
N LEU A 91 4.63 12.83 -11.73
CA LEU A 91 4.71 12.79 -13.19
C LEU A 91 3.32 12.57 -13.79
N TRP A 92 2.92 13.38 -14.77
CA TRP A 92 1.73 13.13 -15.58
C TRP A 92 1.91 13.55 -17.04
N LEU A 93 1.01 13.09 -17.89
CA LEU A 93 0.95 13.42 -19.32
C LEU A 93 -0.19 14.41 -19.57
N GLN A 94 0.03 15.33 -20.50
CA GLN A 94 -0.99 16.24 -21.02
C GLN A 94 -0.99 16.23 -22.56
N ASP A 95 -2.17 16.04 -23.15
CA ASP A 95 -2.42 16.07 -24.59
C ASP A 95 -3.62 16.98 -24.89
N GLY A 96 -3.33 18.23 -25.21
CA GLY A 96 -4.33 19.29 -25.34
C GLY A 96 -5.16 19.45 -24.05
N PRO A 97 -6.49 19.19 -24.08
CA PRO A 97 -7.34 19.22 -22.88
C PRO A 97 -7.30 17.91 -22.08
N ARG A 98 -6.74 16.81 -22.60
CA ARG A 98 -6.66 15.52 -21.90
C ARG A 98 -5.46 15.51 -20.96
N ALA A 99 -5.63 14.95 -19.77
CA ALA A 99 -4.56 14.71 -18.81
C ALA A 99 -4.64 13.26 -18.29
N SER A 100 -3.50 12.64 -18.04
CA SER A 100 -3.44 11.34 -17.35
C SER A 100 -3.66 11.48 -15.86
N ASN A 101 -3.94 10.36 -15.20
CA ASN A 101 -3.60 10.18 -13.80
C ASN A 101 -2.12 10.54 -13.54
N PRO A 102 -1.80 11.16 -12.40
CA PRO A 102 -0.42 11.36 -11.97
C PRO A 102 0.11 10.11 -11.27
N VAL A 103 1.35 9.75 -11.55
CA VAL A 103 2.14 8.77 -10.79
C VAL A 103 3.24 9.49 -10.01
N TRP A 104 3.76 8.88 -8.95
CA TRP A 104 4.98 9.37 -8.32
C TRP A 104 6.20 8.79 -9.03
N LEU A 105 7.11 9.63 -9.52
CA LEU A 105 8.42 9.20 -9.99
C LEU A 105 9.43 9.46 -8.87
N SER A 106 9.89 8.38 -8.22
CA SER A 106 11.04 8.44 -7.32
C SER A 106 12.33 8.53 -8.13
N ARG A 107 13.28 9.33 -7.67
CA ARG A 107 14.64 9.41 -8.21
C ARG A 107 15.64 8.52 -7.48
N GLY A 108 15.20 7.77 -6.45
CA GLY A 108 16.03 6.86 -5.67
C GLY A 108 16.73 5.78 -6.51
N ASP A 109 17.72 5.13 -5.89
CA ASP A 109 18.57 4.14 -6.56
C ASP A 109 18.13 2.69 -6.27
N SER A 110 17.04 2.47 -5.52
CA SER A 110 16.54 1.14 -5.17
C SER A 110 15.59 0.62 -6.26
N HIS A 111 16.08 -0.24 -7.15
CA HIS A 111 15.29 -0.83 -8.23
C HIS A 111 15.75 -2.26 -8.54
N VAL A 112 14.78 -3.16 -8.72
CA VAL A 112 14.99 -4.59 -9.04
C VAL A 112 14.13 -5.03 -10.22
N LEU A 113 14.64 -5.98 -11.01
CA LEU A 113 13.93 -6.54 -12.16
C LEU A 113 12.97 -7.67 -11.74
N PRO A 114 11.77 -7.74 -12.34
CA PRO A 114 10.95 -8.94 -12.31
C PRO A 114 11.51 -9.99 -13.28
N ALA A 115 11.23 -11.26 -13.01
CA ALA A 115 11.43 -12.32 -13.99
C ALA A 115 10.36 -12.23 -15.10
N ARG A 116 10.75 -12.55 -16.33
CA ARG A 116 9.80 -12.71 -17.45
C ARG A 116 9.00 -14.01 -17.32
N PRO A 117 7.89 -14.19 -18.06
CA PRO A 117 7.11 -15.43 -18.06
C PRO A 117 7.88 -16.70 -18.45
N ASP A 118 9.01 -16.57 -19.16
CA ASP A 118 9.94 -17.64 -19.53
C ASP A 118 11.13 -17.81 -18.56
N GLU A 119 11.22 -16.97 -17.52
CA GLU A 119 12.29 -16.94 -16.52
C GLU A 119 11.84 -17.46 -15.13
N VAL A 120 10.67 -18.11 -15.08
CA VAL A 120 10.07 -18.68 -13.86
C VAL A 120 9.79 -20.17 -14.00
N ALA A 121 9.84 -20.90 -12.88
CA ALA A 121 9.54 -22.33 -12.82
C ALA A 121 8.77 -22.69 -11.54
N LYS A 122 8.34 -23.95 -11.42
CA LYS A 122 7.75 -24.50 -10.19
C LYS A 122 8.82 -25.17 -9.33
N ASN A 123 8.87 -24.80 -8.04
CA ASN A 123 9.71 -25.45 -7.04
C ASN A 123 9.12 -26.80 -6.59
N MET A 124 9.75 -27.48 -5.62
CA MET A 124 9.27 -28.78 -5.11
C MET A 124 7.93 -28.70 -4.37
N ASP A 125 7.60 -27.54 -3.81
CA ASP A 125 6.32 -27.25 -3.12
C ASP A 125 5.20 -26.82 -4.09
N GLY A 126 5.48 -26.79 -5.40
CA GLY A 126 4.53 -26.32 -6.43
C GLY A 126 4.36 -24.79 -6.49
N LEU A 127 5.17 -24.02 -5.77
CA LEU A 127 5.18 -22.56 -5.80
C LEU A 127 5.95 -22.03 -7.02
N THR A 128 5.59 -20.84 -7.51
CA THR A 128 6.28 -20.20 -8.64
C THR A 128 7.52 -19.46 -8.12
N THR A 129 8.68 -19.72 -8.71
CA THR A 129 9.97 -19.16 -8.28
C THR A 129 10.82 -18.71 -9.47
N TYR A 130 11.69 -17.74 -9.25
CA TYR A 130 12.57 -17.18 -10.30
C TYR A 130 13.72 -18.14 -10.63
N VAL A 131 13.99 -18.37 -11.92
CA VAL A 131 15.00 -19.34 -12.38
C VAL A 131 16.40 -18.74 -12.35
N ASP A 132 16.58 -17.53 -12.87
CA ASP A 132 17.89 -16.91 -13.06
C ASP A 132 18.09 -15.59 -12.29
N LEU A 133 17.14 -15.15 -11.47
CA LEU A 133 17.24 -13.96 -10.63
C LEU A 133 17.25 -14.31 -9.14
N ILE A 134 18.22 -13.77 -8.41
CA ILE A 134 18.31 -13.76 -6.94
C ILE A 134 18.75 -12.37 -6.46
N SER A 135 18.58 -12.05 -5.18
CA SER A 135 19.26 -10.91 -4.55
C SER A 135 20.23 -11.39 -3.49
N LEU A 136 21.40 -10.74 -3.39
CA LEU A 136 22.36 -10.94 -2.32
C LEU A 136 22.24 -9.80 -1.31
N LEU A 137 22.11 -10.16 -0.04
CA LEU A 137 22.35 -9.26 1.07
C LEU A 137 23.85 -9.31 1.37
N ILE A 138 24.54 -8.18 1.24
CA ILE A 138 25.99 -8.11 1.47
C ILE A 138 26.26 -7.59 2.88
N GLU A 139 27.13 -8.30 3.58
CA GLU A 139 27.69 -7.93 4.89
C GLU A 139 28.02 -6.44 5.03
N GLU A 140 27.54 -5.75 6.09
CA GLU A 140 27.84 -4.32 6.38
C GLU A 140 29.35 -4.01 6.37
N SER A 141 30.17 -5.01 6.66
CA SER A 141 31.63 -4.93 6.66
C SER A 141 32.26 -4.72 5.26
N HIS A 142 31.48 -4.83 4.18
CA HIS A 142 31.93 -4.75 2.78
C HIS A 142 31.24 -3.63 1.98
N ASP A 143 31.97 -3.09 0.99
CA ASP A 143 31.40 -2.22 -0.04
C ASP A 143 30.52 -3.05 -0.98
N GLY A 144 29.22 -3.11 -0.69
CA GLY A 144 28.34 -4.10 -1.30
C GLY A 144 28.23 -4.01 -2.82
N ARG A 145 28.40 -2.82 -3.42
CA ARG A 145 28.44 -2.69 -4.88
C ARG A 145 29.69 -3.37 -5.44
N LYS A 146 30.88 -3.05 -4.93
CA LYS A 146 32.13 -3.68 -5.40
C LYS A 146 32.14 -5.18 -5.14
N GLU A 147 31.55 -5.60 -4.03
CA GLU A 147 31.51 -7.01 -3.63
C GLU A 147 30.49 -7.81 -4.44
N ALA A 148 29.30 -7.27 -4.72
CA ALA A 148 28.36 -7.85 -5.67
C ALA A 148 28.94 -7.92 -7.10
N GLU A 149 29.68 -6.90 -7.55
CA GLU A 149 30.40 -6.92 -8.82
C GLU A 149 31.54 -7.99 -8.81
N ARG A 150 32.26 -8.18 -7.69
CA ARG A 150 33.25 -9.27 -7.50
C ARG A 150 32.61 -10.65 -7.57
N LEU A 151 31.50 -10.84 -6.86
CA LEU A 151 30.76 -12.09 -6.79
C LEU A 151 30.13 -12.46 -8.14
N ALA A 152 29.53 -11.48 -8.82
CA ALA A 152 29.03 -11.63 -10.19
C ALA A 152 30.14 -12.14 -11.12
N GLY A 153 31.31 -11.48 -11.12
CA GLY A 153 32.47 -11.89 -11.92
C GLY A 153 33.01 -13.28 -11.54
N LYS A 154 33.02 -13.64 -10.25
CA LYS A 154 33.46 -14.96 -9.75
C LYS A 154 32.54 -16.09 -10.20
N TYR A 155 31.24 -15.84 -10.28
CA TYR A 155 30.21 -16.85 -10.56
C TYR A 155 29.62 -16.80 -11.97
N GLY A 156 30.11 -15.90 -12.83
CA GLY A 156 29.64 -15.74 -14.21
C GLY A 156 28.25 -15.10 -14.32
N ALA A 157 27.82 -14.43 -13.26
CA ALA A 157 26.56 -13.70 -13.14
C ALA A 157 26.74 -12.22 -13.50
N GLN A 158 25.64 -11.46 -13.52
CA GLN A 158 25.62 -10.01 -13.75
C GLN A 158 24.82 -9.32 -12.64
N VAL A 159 25.30 -8.20 -12.10
CA VAL A 159 24.48 -7.32 -11.25
C VAL A 159 23.48 -6.57 -12.14
N VAL A 160 22.18 -6.66 -11.84
CA VAL A 160 21.09 -6.14 -12.69
C VAL A 160 20.11 -5.22 -11.96
N GLY A 161 20.20 -5.12 -10.64
CA GLY A 161 19.38 -4.26 -9.78
C GLY A 161 19.99 -4.16 -8.39
N ALA A 162 19.44 -3.30 -7.53
CA ALA A 162 19.92 -3.09 -6.16
C ALA A 162 18.84 -2.48 -5.26
N ILE A 163 19.04 -2.59 -3.94
CA ILE A 163 18.44 -1.74 -2.90
C ILE A 163 19.61 -1.21 -2.07
N PRO A 164 20.34 -0.18 -2.56
CA PRO A 164 21.63 0.21 -2.00
C PRO A 164 21.63 0.58 -0.50
N PRO A 165 20.57 1.22 0.06
CA PRO A 165 20.51 1.50 1.51
C PRO A 165 20.44 0.26 2.41
N LEU A 166 20.04 -0.90 1.87
CA LEU A 166 19.99 -2.20 2.56
C LEU A 166 21.13 -3.13 2.11
N ASN A 167 22.21 -2.56 1.56
CA ASN A 167 23.36 -3.26 0.96
C ASN A 167 23.00 -4.45 0.02
N THR A 168 21.81 -4.42 -0.59
CA THR A 168 21.24 -5.56 -1.33
C THR A 168 21.46 -5.38 -2.83
N TYR A 169 21.89 -6.44 -3.52
CA TYR A 169 22.21 -6.40 -4.95
C TYR A 169 21.61 -7.60 -5.70
N GLN A 170 20.83 -7.32 -6.74
CA GLN A 170 20.18 -8.35 -7.55
C GLN A 170 21.14 -8.90 -8.60
N LEU A 171 21.36 -10.22 -8.60
CA LEU A 171 22.15 -10.93 -9.59
C LEU A 171 21.25 -11.68 -10.59
N ARG A 172 21.65 -11.61 -11.87
CA ARG A 172 21.21 -12.52 -12.91
C ARG A 172 22.25 -13.62 -13.13
N LEU A 173 21.85 -14.87 -12.96
CA LEU A 173 22.69 -16.06 -12.88
C LEU A 173 22.80 -16.77 -14.25
N PRO A 174 23.93 -17.43 -14.57
CA PRO A 174 24.13 -18.13 -15.84
C PRO A 174 23.51 -19.55 -15.85
N VAL A 175 22.24 -19.67 -15.44
CA VAL A 175 21.56 -20.95 -15.17
C VAL A 175 20.28 -21.12 -16.03
N LYS A 176 19.81 -22.36 -16.18
CA LYS A 176 18.68 -22.71 -17.05
C LYS A 176 17.52 -23.43 -16.36
N ASN A 177 17.69 -23.79 -15.09
CA ASN A 177 16.73 -24.55 -14.30
C ASN A 177 17.05 -24.42 -12.81
N LEU A 178 16.10 -24.83 -11.96
CA LEU A 178 16.23 -24.70 -10.51
C LEU A 178 17.38 -25.53 -9.95
N THR A 179 17.69 -26.71 -10.50
CA THR A 179 18.83 -27.53 -10.04
C THR A 179 20.18 -26.83 -10.25
N GLU A 180 20.36 -26.13 -11.37
CA GLU A 180 21.53 -25.28 -11.61
C GLU A 180 21.54 -24.03 -10.71
N ARG A 181 20.37 -23.40 -10.52
CA ARG A 181 20.19 -22.23 -9.64
C ARG A 181 20.55 -22.54 -8.19
N ASP A 182 19.97 -23.60 -7.63
CA ASP A 182 20.09 -23.95 -6.21
C ASP A 182 21.52 -24.41 -5.87
N ALA A 183 22.17 -25.14 -6.80
CA ALA A 183 23.59 -25.48 -6.69
C ALA A 183 24.53 -24.26 -6.77
N LEU A 184 24.06 -23.13 -7.30
CA LEU A 184 24.80 -21.86 -7.34
C LEU A 184 24.49 -20.99 -6.12
N ILE A 185 23.23 -20.94 -5.67
CA ILE A 185 22.80 -20.31 -4.40
C ILE A 185 23.61 -20.86 -3.24
N LEU A 186 23.71 -22.18 -3.09
CA LEU A 186 24.50 -22.84 -2.03
C LEU A 186 25.99 -22.45 -2.05
N ARG A 187 26.55 -22.07 -3.20
CA ARG A 187 27.95 -21.61 -3.32
C ARG A 187 28.10 -20.14 -2.98
N ILE A 188 27.16 -19.30 -3.42
CA ILE A 188 27.19 -17.85 -3.18
C ILE A 188 26.89 -17.55 -1.70
N GLY A 189 25.88 -18.20 -1.11
CA GLY A 189 25.62 -18.14 0.33
C GLY A 189 26.62 -18.90 1.21
N SER A 190 27.75 -19.35 0.64
CA SER A 190 28.92 -19.85 1.39
C SER A 190 30.11 -18.86 1.34
N GLU A 191 29.94 -17.67 0.74
CA GLU A 191 30.96 -16.61 0.77
C GLU A 191 30.85 -15.83 2.08
N THR A 192 31.96 -15.59 2.79
CA THR A 192 32.01 -14.85 4.07
C THR A 192 31.86 -13.32 3.89
N SER A 193 31.02 -12.93 2.94
CA SER A 193 30.67 -11.57 2.56
C SER A 193 29.21 -11.48 2.07
N VAL A 194 28.54 -12.62 1.88
CA VAL A 194 27.10 -12.71 1.65
C VAL A 194 26.49 -13.13 2.97
N ASP A 195 25.60 -12.29 3.49
CA ASP A 195 24.85 -12.55 4.71
C ASP A 195 23.65 -13.47 4.38
N ALA A 196 22.82 -13.02 3.43
CA ALA A 196 21.63 -13.74 2.97
C ALA A 196 21.51 -13.82 1.44
N VAL A 197 20.76 -14.81 0.96
CA VAL A 197 20.35 -14.94 -0.45
C VAL A 197 18.84 -14.93 -0.55
N VAL A 198 18.29 -13.85 -1.10
CA VAL A 198 16.85 -13.69 -1.33
C VAL A 198 16.45 -14.38 -2.63
N VAL A 199 15.52 -15.32 -2.53
CA VAL A 199 14.94 -16.03 -3.68
C VAL A 199 13.48 -15.62 -3.83
N GLU A 200 13.16 -14.91 -4.91
CA GLU A 200 11.80 -14.40 -5.11
C GLU A 200 10.84 -15.53 -5.55
N GLU A 201 9.80 -15.75 -4.75
CA GLU A 201 8.70 -16.68 -5.00
C GLU A 201 7.39 -15.92 -5.24
N SER A 202 7.40 -15.04 -6.26
CA SER A 202 6.18 -14.40 -6.73
C SER A 202 5.37 -15.35 -7.62
N ALA A 203 4.25 -15.83 -7.08
CA ALA A 203 3.08 -16.08 -7.93
C ALA A 203 2.62 -14.75 -8.57
N PRO A 204 1.87 -14.79 -9.69
CA PRO A 204 0.94 -13.70 -9.96
C PRO A 204 -0.02 -13.64 -8.77
N GLU A 205 0.11 -12.61 -7.95
CA GLU A 205 -0.85 -12.34 -6.88
C GLU A 205 -2.22 -12.21 -7.53
N LYS A 206 -3.12 -13.12 -7.18
CA LYS A 206 -4.53 -12.93 -7.49
C LYS A 206 -4.97 -11.70 -6.70
N GLY A 207 -5.58 -10.74 -7.39
CA GLY A 207 -6.43 -9.77 -6.71
C GLY A 207 -7.48 -10.55 -5.95
N GLU A 208 -7.56 -10.27 -4.64
CA GLU A 208 -8.30 -11.03 -3.65
C GLU A 208 -7.78 -12.44 -3.33
N GLU A 209 -7.67 -12.71 -2.03
CA GLU A 209 -7.71 -14.07 -1.51
C GLU A 209 -9.13 -14.61 -1.70
N ALA A 210 -9.39 -15.20 -2.87
CA ALA A 210 -10.52 -16.11 -3.04
C ALA A 210 -10.30 -17.33 -2.13
N GLU A 211 -10.77 -17.22 -0.88
CA GLU A 211 -10.56 -18.17 0.23
C GLU A 211 -10.82 -19.61 -0.23
N ALA A 212 -9.89 -20.53 0.09
CA ALA A 212 -9.87 -21.88 -0.46
C ALA A 212 -10.96 -22.79 0.15
N ALA A 213 -12.18 -22.68 -0.38
CA ALA A 213 -13.29 -23.64 -0.23
C ALA A 213 -13.73 -23.98 1.22
N ARG A 214 -13.37 -23.17 2.22
CA ARG A 214 -14.15 -23.06 3.46
C ARG A 214 -15.43 -22.25 3.17
N LYS A 215 -16.38 -22.17 4.12
CA LYS A 215 -17.50 -21.24 3.98
C LYS A 215 -16.95 -19.81 3.92
N GLU A 216 -17.33 -19.01 2.93
CA GLU A 216 -17.14 -17.56 2.99
C GLU A 216 -17.76 -17.05 4.32
N PRO A 217 -17.00 -16.38 5.21
CA PRO A 217 -17.55 -15.79 6.42
C PRO A 217 -18.55 -14.71 6.03
N GLU A 218 -19.77 -14.79 6.56
CA GLU A 218 -20.92 -14.01 6.08
C GLU A 218 -20.56 -12.52 5.94
N LYS A 219 -20.54 -12.05 4.67
CA LYS A 219 -20.23 -10.66 4.35
C LYS A 219 -21.35 -9.78 4.96
N PRO A 220 -21.00 -8.71 5.69
CA PRO A 220 -22.01 -7.90 6.36
C PRO A 220 -22.93 -7.19 5.34
N GLY A 221 -24.12 -6.82 5.82
CA GLY A 221 -25.22 -6.32 4.97
C GLY A 221 -24.85 -5.12 4.09
N LYS A 222 -25.61 -4.91 3.01
CA LYS A 222 -25.38 -3.77 2.09
C LYS A 222 -25.57 -2.39 2.75
N ASP A 223 -26.20 -2.36 3.92
CA ASP A 223 -26.44 -1.16 4.73
C ASP A 223 -25.65 -1.17 6.06
N SER A 224 -24.56 -1.95 6.17
CA SER A 224 -23.75 -1.99 7.40
C SER A 224 -22.78 -0.80 7.53
N ASP A 225 -22.86 -0.10 8.66
CA ASP A 225 -21.98 1.02 9.02
C ASP A 225 -20.65 0.53 9.66
N GLU A 226 -19.89 -0.30 8.96
CA GLU A 226 -18.57 -0.82 9.42
C GLU A 226 -17.63 0.30 9.88
N TRP A 227 -17.65 1.44 9.16
CA TRP A 227 -16.86 2.62 9.46
C TRP A 227 -17.23 3.28 10.81
N ALA A 228 -18.47 3.12 11.29
CA ALA A 228 -18.92 3.68 12.55
C ALA A 228 -18.28 2.99 13.77
N ALA A 229 -17.91 1.70 13.64
CA ALA A 229 -17.22 0.93 14.69
C ALA A 229 -15.85 1.52 15.09
N ASN A 230 -15.24 2.31 14.21
CA ASN A 230 -13.97 3.01 14.42
C ASN A 230 -14.16 4.49 14.80
N ARG A 231 -15.41 4.95 14.92
CA ARG A 231 -15.80 6.37 15.11
C ARG A 231 -15.26 7.31 14.02
N PHE A 232 -15.24 6.84 12.77
CA PHE A 232 -14.73 7.55 11.58
C PHE A 232 -15.34 8.96 11.40
N MET A 233 -16.68 9.07 11.38
CA MET A 233 -17.34 10.37 11.14
C MET A 233 -17.23 11.32 12.34
N ASP A 234 -17.13 10.80 13.56
CA ASP A 234 -16.81 11.58 14.76
C ASP A 234 -15.39 12.16 14.66
N ALA A 235 -14.43 11.40 14.14
CA ALA A 235 -13.05 11.86 13.93
C ALA A 235 -12.98 12.99 12.89
N VAL A 236 -13.66 12.85 11.75
CA VAL A 236 -13.70 13.90 10.72
C VAL A 236 -14.42 15.16 11.26
N ASN A 237 -15.54 15.01 11.97
CA ASN A 237 -16.23 16.12 12.63
C ASN A 237 -15.36 16.80 13.70
N TYR A 238 -14.61 16.03 14.48
CA TYR A 238 -13.65 16.55 15.47
C TYR A 238 -12.55 17.35 14.76
N TYR A 239 -11.91 16.78 13.74
CA TYR A 239 -10.82 17.44 13.01
C TYR A 239 -11.27 18.77 12.38
N GLN A 240 -12.34 18.74 11.58
CA GLN A 240 -12.85 19.95 10.90
C GLN A 240 -13.26 21.07 11.87
N ARG A 241 -13.60 20.76 13.13
CA ARG A 241 -13.99 21.75 14.14
C ARG A 241 -12.85 22.17 15.06
N ARG A 242 -12.00 21.22 15.50
CA ARG A 242 -10.92 21.45 16.47
C ARG A 242 -9.71 22.13 15.84
N ILE A 243 -9.33 21.74 14.62
CA ILE A 243 -8.10 22.21 13.98
C ILE A 243 -8.15 23.72 13.66
N PRO A 244 -9.20 24.26 12.97
CA PRO A 244 -9.32 25.69 12.71
C PRO A 244 -9.93 26.50 13.86
N ALA A 245 -10.00 25.96 15.08
CA ALA A 245 -10.68 26.59 16.22
C ALA A 245 -10.00 27.90 16.64
N ARG A 246 -10.64 29.05 16.42
CA ARG A 246 -10.09 30.41 16.60
C ARG A 246 -9.38 30.69 17.94
N GLN A 247 -9.74 30.00 19.02
CA GLN A 247 -9.14 30.20 20.36
C GLN A 247 -7.81 29.46 20.53
N SER A 248 -7.56 28.40 19.76
CA SER A 248 -6.38 27.54 19.84
C SER A 248 -6.21 26.82 18.48
N PRO A 249 -5.89 27.54 17.40
CA PRO A 249 -5.75 26.92 16.08
C PRO A 249 -4.56 25.96 16.06
N VAL A 250 -4.76 24.79 15.48
CA VAL A 250 -3.75 23.74 15.36
C VAL A 250 -3.09 23.89 13.99
N ASP A 251 -1.90 24.48 13.95
CA ASP A 251 -1.05 24.47 12.74
C ASP A 251 -0.64 23.03 12.42
N THR A 252 -1.27 22.45 11.38
CA THR A 252 -1.01 21.10 10.89
C THR A 252 0.08 21.10 9.81
N ARG A 253 0.57 19.94 9.39
CA ARG A 253 1.57 19.84 8.30
C ARG A 253 1.15 18.85 7.21
N PRO A 254 1.55 19.10 5.94
CA PRO A 254 1.40 18.10 4.89
C PRO A 254 2.20 16.85 5.26
N LEU A 255 1.71 15.68 4.85
CA LEU A 255 2.35 14.40 5.10
C LEU A 255 2.33 13.53 3.85
N ARG A 256 3.46 12.87 3.56
CA ARG A 256 3.58 11.83 2.54
C ARG A 256 3.31 10.46 3.13
N ILE A 257 2.49 9.69 2.43
CA ILE A 257 2.02 8.36 2.81
C ILE A 257 2.31 7.43 1.64
N GLY A 258 3.14 6.43 1.86
CA GLY A 258 3.44 5.39 0.87
C GLY A 258 2.47 4.23 1.04
N VAL A 259 1.87 3.76 -0.04
CA VAL A 259 0.93 2.65 -0.08
C VAL A 259 1.48 1.62 -1.05
N ILE A 260 1.91 0.46 -0.53
CA ILE A 260 2.57 -0.56 -1.34
C ILE A 260 1.52 -1.45 -1.99
N GLU A 261 0.88 -0.89 -3.01
CA GLU A 261 -0.21 -1.47 -3.81
C GLU A 261 0.06 -1.24 -5.31
N ARG A 262 -0.65 -1.98 -6.18
CA ARG A 262 -0.34 -2.04 -7.62
C ARG A 262 -0.75 -0.80 -8.41
N ASN A 263 -2.02 -0.42 -8.32
CA ASN A 263 -2.68 0.57 -9.18
C ASN A 263 -4.06 0.98 -8.63
N VAL A 264 -4.68 2.00 -9.23
CA VAL A 264 -6.00 2.54 -8.91
C VAL A 264 -6.73 2.89 -10.22
N ASP A 265 -8.03 2.61 -10.34
CA ASP A 265 -8.85 2.96 -11.51
C ASP A 265 -9.20 4.46 -11.47
N PHE A 266 -8.63 5.29 -12.35
CA PHE A 266 -8.96 6.72 -12.43
C PHE A 266 -10.16 7.04 -13.35
N ASP A 267 -10.81 6.03 -13.93
CA ASP A 267 -12.14 6.14 -14.56
C ASP A 267 -13.27 5.98 -13.51
N ALA A 268 -12.98 5.43 -12.32
CA ALA A 268 -13.93 5.33 -11.21
C ALA A 268 -14.26 6.72 -10.59
N PRO A 269 -15.53 6.99 -10.18
CA PRO A 269 -15.92 8.28 -9.60
C PRO A 269 -15.18 8.65 -8.31
N ASP A 270 -14.75 7.64 -7.53
CA ASP A 270 -13.92 7.79 -6.34
C ASP A 270 -12.63 8.58 -6.61
N PHE A 271 -12.07 8.48 -7.82
CA PHE A 271 -10.72 8.96 -8.15
C PHE A 271 -10.63 9.89 -9.38
N ALA A 272 -11.69 10.01 -10.19
CA ALA A 272 -11.68 10.77 -11.45
C ALA A 272 -11.35 12.28 -11.32
N ASP A 273 -11.33 12.85 -10.10
CA ASP A 273 -10.91 14.25 -9.84
C ASP A 273 -9.42 14.43 -9.46
N TYR A 274 -8.64 13.35 -9.49
CA TYR A 274 -7.17 13.38 -9.34
C TYR A 274 -6.40 13.48 -10.67
N LEU A 275 -7.10 13.49 -11.82
CA LEU A 275 -6.46 13.58 -13.14
C LEU A 275 -5.68 14.90 -13.32
N GLY A 276 -4.48 14.80 -13.90
CA GLY A 276 -3.52 15.88 -14.02
C GLY A 276 -2.67 16.10 -12.77
N GLY A 277 -2.06 17.27 -12.65
CA GLY A 277 -1.25 17.62 -11.48
C GLY A 277 -2.11 18.05 -10.28
N CYS A 278 -1.76 17.59 -9.08
CA CYS A 278 -2.44 18.00 -7.84
C CYS A 278 -2.07 19.45 -7.42
N LYS A 279 -2.48 20.45 -8.21
CA LYS A 279 -2.22 21.89 -7.95
C LYS A 279 -3.50 22.70 -8.19
N GLY A 280 -4.23 22.97 -7.10
CA GLY A 280 -5.61 23.48 -7.12
C GLY A 280 -5.93 24.55 -6.07
N GLY A 281 -5.04 25.53 -5.86
CA GLY A 281 -5.29 26.72 -5.04
C GLY A 281 -5.18 26.53 -3.52
N LEU A 282 -5.96 25.61 -2.95
CA LEU A 282 -5.91 25.23 -1.52
C LEU A 282 -5.21 23.86 -1.34
N PRO A 283 -4.63 23.58 -0.17
CA PRO A 283 -4.20 22.23 0.18
C PRO A 283 -5.39 21.26 0.12
N ARG A 284 -5.15 20.08 -0.46
CA ARG A 284 -6.09 18.95 -0.51
C ARG A 284 -5.33 17.65 -0.34
N THR A 285 -6.03 16.55 -0.14
CA THR A 285 -5.51 15.22 -0.40
C THR A 285 -5.17 15.11 -1.89
N CYS A 286 -3.99 14.59 -2.19
CA CYS A 286 -3.47 14.22 -3.50
C CYS A 286 -3.31 12.71 -3.54
N LEU A 287 -3.63 12.09 -4.67
CA LEU A 287 -3.41 10.68 -4.95
C LEU A 287 -2.51 10.57 -6.18
N TYR A 288 -1.44 9.79 -6.06
CA TYR A 288 -0.50 9.49 -7.14
C TYR A 288 -0.44 7.97 -7.30
N ALA A 289 -0.93 7.44 -8.42
CA ALA A 289 -1.03 6.01 -8.65
C ALA A 289 -1.03 5.68 -10.15
N ARG A 290 -0.58 4.47 -10.47
CA ARG A 290 -0.71 3.88 -11.81
C ARG A 290 -2.19 3.57 -12.08
N ASP A 291 -2.62 3.66 -13.33
CA ASP A 291 -4.02 3.36 -13.70
C ASP A 291 -4.33 1.85 -13.63
N ALA A 292 -5.58 1.52 -13.31
CA ALA A 292 -6.06 0.13 -13.26
C ALA A 292 -7.20 -0.11 -14.27
N ASP A 293 -7.23 -1.32 -14.81
CA ASP A 293 -8.29 -1.73 -15.74
C ASP A 293 -9.63 -2.04 -15.03
N GLU A 294 -9.68 -2.20 -13.70
CA GLU A 294 -10.87 -2.64 -12.95
C GLU A 294 -11.06 -1.84 -11.64
N PRO A 295 -12.28 -1.36 -11.31
CA PRO A 295 -12.50 -0.40 -10.22
C PRO A 295 -12.45 -1.03 -8.82
N ASP A 296 -12.77 -2.32 -8.74
CA ASP A 296 -12.93 -3.16 -7.56
C ASP A 296 -11.63 -3.88 -7.13
N ASN A 297 -10.53 -3.67 -7.87
CA ASN A 297 -9.24 -4.23 -7.52
C ASN A 297 -8.75 -3.79 -6.12
N HIS A 298 -7.91 -4.62 -5.51
CA HIS A 298 -7.38 -4.44 -4.15
C HIS A 298 -6.76 -3.04 -3.91
N GLY A 299 -5.95 -2.56 -4.86
CA GLY A 299 -5.28 -1.26 -4.77
C GLY A 299 -6.24 -0.07 -4.84
N SER A 300 -7.28 -0.14 -5.68
CA SER A 300 -8.38 0.84 -5.68
C SER A 300 -9.08 0.89 -4.33
N THR A 301 -9.45 -0.26 -3.76
CA THR A 301 -10.16 -0.29 -2.47
C THR A 301 -9.29 0.20 -1.30
N VAL A 302 -8.02 -0.22 -1.22
CA VAL A 302 -7.05 0.27 -0.21
C VAL A 302 -6.78 1.78 -0.34
N ALA A 303 -6.60 2.29 -1.56
CA ALA A 303 -6.46 3.73 -1.80
C ALA A 303 -7.76 4.50 -1.54
N GLY A 304 -8.92 3.86 -1.75
CA GLY A 304 -10.23 4.45 -1.56
C GLY A 304 -10.52 4.79 -0.12
N ILE A 305 -10.21 3.89 0.81
CA ILE A 305 -10.33 4.08 2.27
C ILE A 305 -9.54 5.32 2.75
N LEU A 306 -8.42 5.63 2.10
CA LEU A 306 -7.63 6.84 2.38
C LEU A 306 -8.16 8.08 1.66
N ALA A 307 -8.39 7.99 0.35
CA ALA A 307 -8.40 9.13 -0.56
C ALA A 307 -9.62 9.21 -1.52
N ALA A 308 -10.53 8.24 -1.53
CA ALA A 308 -11.73 8.33 -2.37
C ALA A 308 -12.53 9.59 -2.06
N ARG A 309 -13.15 10.15 -3.10
CA ARG A 309 -14.16 11.19 -2.96
C ARG A 309 -15.29 10.75 -2.04
N TRP A 310 -15.89 11.73 -1.37
CA TRP A 310 -17.17 11.52 -0.69
C TRP A 310 -18.30 11.64 -1.72
N ASP A 311 -19.35 10.84 -1.54
CA ASP A 311 -20.63 10.91 -2.26
C ASP A 311 -20.56 10.67 -3.79
N GLN A 312 -20.04 9.54 -4.31
CA GLN A 312 -20.34 9.01 -5.68
C GLN A 312 -20.19 7.46 -5.87
N GLY A 313 -20.75 6.61 -5.01
CA GLY A 313 -20.91 5.16 -5.32
C GLY A 313 -19.64 4.31 -5.23
N GLY A 314 -19.00 4.31 -4.06
CA GLY A 314 -17.76 3.56 -3.81
C GLY A 314 -17.30 3.69 -2.37
N ASN A 315 -16.03 4.04 -2.18
CA ASN A 315 -15.40 4.25 -0.89
C ASN A 315 -15.77 5.61 -0.26
N THR A 316 -15.20 5.89 0.91
CA THR A 316 -15.27 7.21 1.55
C THR A 316 -13.91 7.50 2.18
N GLY A 317 -13.08 8.29 1.50
CA GLY A 317 -11.69 8.51 1.91
C GLY A 317 -11.58 9.32 3.21
N PHE A 318 -10.91 8.76 4.22
CA PHE A 318 -10.73 9.42 5.50
C PHE A 318 -10.01 10.78 5.36
N LEU A 319 -8.85 10.78 4.69
CA LEU A 319 -8.01 11.96 4.51
C LEU A 319 -8.72 13.02 3.65
N ARG A 320 -9.46 12.57 2.64
CA ARG A 320 -10.32 13.41 1.79
C ARG A 320 -11.38 14.16 2.60
N GLY A 321 -11.88 13.54 3.68
CA GLY A 321 -12.75 14.19 4.66
C GLY A 321 -12.08 15.31 5.47
N LEU A 322 -10.74 15.32 5.58
CA LEU A 322 -9.99 16.29 6.38
C LEU A 322 -9.60 17.56 5.60
N ASP A 323 -9.64 17.54 4.25
CA ASP A 323 -9.21 18.61 3.32
C ASP A 323 -9.67 20.03 3.70
N LYS A 324 -10.87 20.17 4.29
CA LYS A 324 -11.43 21.48 4.71
C LYS A 324 -10.68 22.14 5.88
N ALA A 325 -9.77 21.42 6.54
CA ALA A 325 -9.03 21.85 7.72
C ALA A 325 -7.57 21.34 7.79
N SER A 326 -7.14 20.47 6.87
CA SER A 326 -5.76 19.96 6.81
C SER A 326 -4.88 20.89 5.97
N ASN A 327 -3.56 20.73 6.11
CA ASN A 327 -2.59 21.31 5.18
C ASN A 327 -2.23 20.34 4.03
N GLY A 328 -3.17 19.47 3.65
CA GLY A 328 -3.04 18.48 2.57
C GLY A 328 -2.37 17.17 2.97
N PHE A 329 -2.47 16.16 2.10
CA PHE A 329 -1.85 14.84 2.23
C PHE A 329 -1.41 14.36 0.85
N GLU A 330 -0.25 13.71 0.76
CA GLU A 330 0.26 13.11 -0.48
C GLU A 330 0.23 11.58 -0.34
N VAL A 331 -0.80 10.94 -0.92
CA VAL A 331 -0.94 9.48 -0.96
C VAL A 331 -0.27 8.96 -2.23
N ILE A 332 0.79 8.18 -2.07
CA ILE A 332 1.59 7.61 -3.16
C ILE A 332 1.36 6.10 -3.19
N VAL A 333 0.67 5.60 -4.21
CA VAL A 333 0.50 4.16 -4.49
C VAL A 333 1.59 3.73 -5.46
N GLU A 334 2.55 2.95 -4.97
CA GLU A 334 3.75 2.60 -5.73
C GLU A 334 4.37 1.26 -5.26
N ARG A 335 4.89 0.49 -6.22
CA ARG A 335 5.35 -0.89 -5.99
C ARG A 335 6.65 -1.27 -6.71
N ASN A 336 7.40 -0.30 -7.24
CA ASN A 336 8.60 -0.51 -8.05
C ASN A 336 8.31 -1.35 -9.31
N SER A 337 8.63 -2.65 -9.31
CA SER A 337 8.36 -3.58 -10.42
C SER A 337 7.52 -4.76 -9.93
N ASP A 338 7.20 -5.71 -10.82
CA ASP A 338 6.46 -6.92 -10.45
C ASP A 338 7.31 -7.98 -9.71
N ALA A 339 8.49 -7.61 -9.20
CA ALA A 339 9.40 -8.49 -8.46
C ALA A 339 8.98 -8.75 -7.00
N GLY A 340 7.72 -9.13 -6.80
CA GLY A 340 7.18 -9.68 -5.55
C GLY A 340 7.48 -8.86 -4.30
N ILE A 341 8.11 -9.49 -3.30
CA ILE A 341 8.44 -8.88 -2.00
C ILE A 341 9.70 -7.99 -2.12
N THR A 342 10.69 -8.40 -2.91
CA THR A 342 11.90 -7.59 -3.14
C THR A 342 11.55 -6.22 -3.74
N ALA A 343 10.56 -6.17 -4.65
CA ALA A 343 10.03 -4.91 -5.18
C ALA A 343 9.26 -4.08 -4.13
N ASN A 344 8.50 -4.72 -3.23
CA ASN A 344 7.78 -4.03 -2.14
C ASN A 344 8.76 -3.31 -1.19
N VAL A 345 9.88 -3.95 -0.86
CA VAL A 345 10.95 -3.35 -0.05
C VAL A 345 11.66 -2.24 -0.83
N ALA A 346 12.02 -2.47 -2.10
CA ALA A 346 12.64 -1.45 -2.95
C ALA A 346 11.76 -0.19 -3.14
N ALA A 347 10.44 -0.36 -3.27
CA ALA A 347 9.47 0.73 -3.28
C ALA A 347 9.45 1.47 -1.94
N SER A 348 9.39 0.73 -0.84
CA SER A 348 9.34 1.31 0.52
C SER A 348 10.57 2.15 0.86
N VAL A 349 11.77 1.69 0.46
CA VAL A 349 13.03 2.44 0.62
C VAL A 349 12.99 3.75 -0.19
N ASN A 350 12.74 3.68 -1.50
CA ASN A 350 12.64 4.86 -2.37
C ASN A 350 11.61 5.90 -1.84
N LEU A 351 10.46 5.43 -1.36
CA LEU A 351 9.40 6.29 -0.81
C LEU A 351 9.81 6.99 0.48
N VAL A 352 10.57 6.32 1.35
CA VAL A 352 11.11 6.89 2.59
C VAL A 352 12.24 7.87 2.30
N GLU A 353 13.12 7.59 1.32
CA GLU A 353 14.10 8.56 0.80
C GLU A 353 13.39 9.81 0.20
N ASP A 354 12.23 9.63 -0.43
CA ASP A 354 11.34 10.71 -0.91
C ASP A 354 10.52 11.41 0.20
N GLY A 355 10.73 11.05 1.47
CA GLY A 355 10.15 11.71 2.64
C GLY A 355 8.75 11.22 3.05
N VAL A 356 8.36 10.00 2.67
CA VAL A 356 7.20 9.31 3.29
C VAL A 356 7.44 9.12 4.79
N ARG A 357 6.43 9.46 5.59
CA ARG A 357 6.45 9.30 7.05
C ARG A 357 5.60 8.12 7.55
N VAL A 358 4.71 7.59 6.71
CA VAL A 358 3.86 6.44 7.02
C VAL A 358 3.82 5.50 5.81
N LEU A 359 4.21 4.24 6.00
CA LEU A 359 4.08 3.19 4.99
C LEU A 359 2.88 2.30 5.32
N ASN A 360 2.03 2.04 4.33
CA ASN A 360 0.91 1.11 4.40
C ASN A 360 1.28 -0.19 3.66
N TRP A 361 1.48 -1.26 4.41
CA TRP A 361 1.75 -2.61 3.91
C TRP A 361 0.52 -3.49 4.11
N SER A 362 -0.44 -3.43 3.18
CA SER A 362 -1.64 -4.29 3.15
C SER A 362 -1.35 -5.70 2.60
N TRP A 363 -0.14 -6.22 2.86
CA TRP A 363 0.35 -7.51 2.35
C TRP A 363 1.05 -8.33 3.44
N GLY A 364 1.20 -9.63 3.19
CA GLY A 364 1.92 -10.56 4.05
C GLY A 364 2.20 -11.88 3.33
N ILE A 365 3.06 -12.71 3.92
CA ILE A 365 3.40 -14.06 3.45
C ILE A 365 3.36 -15.07 4.61
N HIS A 366 3.13 -16.33 4.26
CA HIS A 366 3.20 -17.49 5.15
C HIS A 366 4.31 -18.45 4.69
N ARG A 367 4.86 -19.28 5.59
CA ARG A 367 5.75 -20.39 5.23
C ARG A 367 4.96 -21.66 4.89
N VAL A 368 5.49 -22.51 4.01
CA VAL A 368 4.97 -23.88 3.82
C VAL A 368 4.89 -24.60 5.17
N GLY A 369 3.72 -25.15 5.49
CA GLY A 369 3.44 -25.80 6.78
C GLY A 369 2.91 -24.87 7.88
N ALA A 370 2.68 -23.58 7.60
CA ALA A 370 1.97 -22.67 8.50
C ALA A 370 0.55 -23.18 8.82
N LYS A 371 0.06 -22.89 10.02
CA LYS A 371 -1.24 -23.37 10.52
C LYS A 371 -2.14 -22.25 11.03
N ASN A 372 -3.44 -22.45 10.90
CA ASN A 372 -4.46 -21.62 11.53
C ASN A 372 -4.68 -22.03 13.00
N VAL A 373 -5.49 -21.26 13.74
CA VAL A 373 -5.84 -21.56 15.15
C VAL A 373 -6.56 -22.90 15.34
N GLU A 374 -7.22 -23.43 14.29
CA GLU A 374 -7.89 -24.74 14.31
C GLU A 374 -6.88 -25.91 14.13
N GLY A 375 -5.62 -25.62 13.78
CA GLY A 375 -4.55 -26.59 13.53
C GLY A 375 -4.45 -27.09 12.09
N ASP A 376 -5.27 -26.57 11.18
CA ASP A 376 -5.24 -26.86 9.74
C ASP A 376 -4.16 -26.05 9.01
N GLU A 377 -3.73 -26.52 7.83
CA GLU A 377 -2.72 -25.83 7.00
C GLU A 377 -3.30 -24.56 6.34
N VAL A 378 -2.48 -23.51 6.28
CA VAL A 378 -2.76 -22.27 5.55
C VAL A 378 -2.16 -22.38 4.15
N ASP A 379 -2.98 -22.21 3.10
CA ASP A 379 -2.55 -22.28 1.70
C ASP A 379 -2.46 -20.90 0.99
N SER A 380 -2.93 -19.82 1.63
CA SER A 380 -2.84 -18.47 1.09
C SER A 380 -1.46 -17.81 1.30
N LEU A 381 -0.98 -17.14 0.25
CA LEU A 381 0.26 -16.33 0.26
C LEU A 381 1.52 -17.08 0.76
N VAL A 382 1.55 -18.40 0.59
CA VAL A 382 2.61 -19.31 1.04
C VAL A 382 3.93 -19.14 0.26
N ARG A 383 5.05 -19.42 0.93
CA ARG A 383 6.45 -19.35 0.45
C ARG A 383 7.26 -20.52 1.00
N SER A 384 8.21 -21.04 0.22
CA SER A 384 9.13 -22.08 0.67
C SER A 384 10.05 -21.59 1.78
N GLY A 385 10.64 -22.51 2.54
CA GLY A 385 11.60 -22.16 3.59
C GLY A 385 12.82 -21.38 3.08
N ILE A 386 13.24 -21.58 1.82
CA ILE A 386 14.36 -20.85 1.21
C ILE A 386 13.97 -19.40 0.93
N ALA A 387 12.76 -19.18 0.40
CA ALA A 387 12.25 -17.83 0.15
C ALA A 387 11.99 -17.08 1.47
N MET A 388 11.35 -17.73 2.45
CA MET A 388 11.03 -17.10 3.76
C MET A 388 12.27 -16.57 4.46
N SER A 389 13.32 -17.38 4.67
CA SER A 389 14.52 -16.88 5.34
C SER A 389 15.23 -15.79 4.53
N GLY A 390 15.22 -15.85 3.20
CA GLY A 390 15.72 -14.76 2.37
C GLY A 390 14.93 -13.44 2.51
N TYR A 391 13.62 -13.52 2.73
CA TYR A 391 12.78 -12.33 3.02
C TYR A 391 12.91 -11.84 4.46
N GLU A 392 13.18 -12.75 5.41
CA GLU A 392 13.38 -12.47 6.84
C GLU A 392 14.57 -11.53 7.03
N GLU A 393 15.76 -11.91 6.55
CA GLU A 393 16.98 -11.10 6.66
C GLU A 393 16.84 -9.74 5.91
N LEU A 394 16.19 -9.73 4.74
CA LEU A 394 15.89 -8.50 3.99
C LEU A 394 14.97 -7.54 4.75
N LEU A 395 14.08 -8.06 5.59
CA LEU A 395 13.15 -7.28 6.41
C LEU A 395 13.78 -6.83 7.74
N GLU A 396 14.63 -7.66 8.36
CA GLU A 396 15.48 -7.25 9.49
C GLU A 396 16.34 -6.05 9.06
N GLU A 397 17.07 -6.14 7.94
CA GLU A 397 17.89 -5.05 7.42
C GLU A 397 17.07 -3.80 7.06
N PHE A 398 15.86 -3.96 6.50
CA PHE A 398 14.95 -2.84 6.28
C PHE A 398 14.58 -2.13 7.60
N PHE A 399 14.30 -2.87 8.67
CA PHE A 399 14.00 -2.28 9.99
C PHE A 399 15.24 -1.83 10.77
N LEU A 400 16.44 -2.35 10.48
CA LEU A 400 17.71 -1.81 10.98
C LEU A 400 18.01 -0.46 10.32
N TRP A 401 17.91 -0.37 8.99
CA TRP A 401 18.04 0.87 8.23
C TRP A 401 17.03 1.93 8.68
N LEU A 402 15.74 1.58 8.82
CA LEU A 402 14.74 2.52 9.35
C LEU A 402 15.09 3.03 10.75
N ARG A 403 15.55 2.17 11.68
CA ARG A 403 15.92 2.58 13.05
C ARG A 403 17.14 3.51 13.08
N LYS A 404 18.04 3.36 12.09
CA LYS A 404 19.35 4.02 12.00
C LYS A 404 19.26 5.38 11.30
N GLU A 405 18.61 5.43 10.13
CA GLU A 405 18.60 6.61 9.25
C GLU A 405 17.23 7.33 9.24
N HIS A 406 16.13 6.64 9.52
CA HIS A 406 14.75 7.15 9.41
C HIS A 406 13.85 6.86 10.65
N PRO A 407 14.30 7.16 11.89
CA PRO A 407 13.63 6.73 13.12
C PRO A 407 12.24 7.35 13.35
N ASP A 408 11.84 8.36 12.58
CA ASP A 408 10.53 8.99 12.67
C ASP A 408 9.48 8.38 11.70
N VAL A 409 9.87 7.43 10.86
CA VAL A 409 8.97 6.67 9.96
C VAL A 409 8.27 5.54 10.70
N LEU A 410 7.01 5.27 10.36
CA LEU A 410 6.22 4.16 10.89
C LEU A 410 5.58 3.34 9.76
N VAL A 411 5.74 2.01 9.83
CA VAL A 411 5.05 1.04 8.97
C VAL A 411 3.78 0.54 9.66
N ILE A 412 2.67 0.56 8.93
CA ILE A 412 1.37 0.01 9.33
C ILE A 412 1.13 -1.22 8.46
N ASN A 413 0.98 -2.40 9.06
CA ASN A 413 0.90 -3.69 8.35
C ASN A 413 -0.35 -4.50 8.71
N SER A 414 -0.94 -5.17 7.73
CA SER A 414 -2.03 -6.13 7.92
C SER A 414 -1.57 -7.39 8.65
N ALA A 415 -2.25 -7.77 9.74
CA ALA A 415 -1.96 -8.98 10.51
C ALA A 415 -1.99 -10.27 9.66
N GLY A 416 -2.87 -10.33 8.66
CA GLY A 416 -3.07 -11.48 7.78
C GLY A 416 -4.49 -12.03 7.88
N ASN A 417 -4.89 -12.80 6.87
CA ASN A 417 -6.24 -13.36 6.73
C ASN A 417 -6.24 -14.91 6.84
N GLY A 418 -5.19 -15.50 7.41
CA GLY A 418 -5.02 -16.96 7.51
C GLY A 418 -5.67 -17.58 8.75
N ALA A 419 -6.43 -16.81 9.54
CA ALA A 419 -6.90 -17.17 10.88
C ALA A 419 -5.78 -17.75 11.76
N SER A 420 -4.57 -17.17 11.70
CA SER A 420 -3.35 -17.68 12.34
C SER A 420 -2.72 -16.68 13.34
N PHE A 421 -1.67 -17.11 14.03
CA PHE A 421 -0.96 -16.31 15.03
C PHE A 421 0.05 -15.35 14.36
N SER A 422 -0.17 -14.04 14.51
CA SER A 422 0.60 -12.98 13.84
C SER A 422 2.07 -12.90 14.24
N GLY A 423 2.39 -13.33 15.46
CA GLY A 423 3.72 -13.36 16.08
C GLY A 423 4.50 -14.65 15.87
N THR A 424 4.01 -15.59 15.06
CA THR A 424 4.78 -16.80 14.69
C THR A 424 5.82 -16.49 13.62
N ASP A 425 6.95 -15.94 14.05
CA ASP A 425 8.15 -15.64 13.27
C ASP A 425 8.52 -16.75 12.28
N GLU A 426 8.65 -18.00 12.75
CA GLU A 426 8.96 -19.18 11.93
C GLU A 426 8.04 -19.35 10.71
N TYR A 427 6.83 -18.77 10.71
CA TYR A 427 5.76 -19.03 9.74
C TYR A 427 5.13 -17.79 9.08
N ARG A 428 5.40 -16.56 9.53
CA ARG A 428 4.63 -15.36 9.15
C ARG A 428 5.53 -14.12 9.03
N LEU A 429 5.51 -13.41 7.89
CA LEU A 429 6.24 -12.15 7.68
C LEU A 429 5.37 -11.10 6.94
N PRO A 430 5.50 -9.79 7.19
CA PRO A 430 6.41 -9.15 8.14
C PRO A 430 5.81 -8.95 9.54
N SER A 431 4.54 -9.32 9.77
CA SER A 431 3.81 -8.96 11.00
C SER A 431 4.47 -9.43 12.30
N SER A 432 5.23 -10.52 12.27
CA SER A 432 5.95 -11.07 13.43
C SER A 432 7.01 -10.12 14.01
N PHE A 433 7.71 -9.35 13.17
CA PHE A 433 8.85 -8.52 13.58
C PHE A 433 8.53 -7.59 14.76
N ILE A 434 9.31 -7.72 15.84
CA ILE A 434 9.16 -6.90 17.05
C ILE A 434 10.01 -5.63 16.92
N THR A 435 9.38 -4.53 16.49
CA THR A 435 10.03 -3.22 16.38
C THR A 435 9.00 -2.09 16.54
N ASP A 436 9.40 -0.99 17.18
CA ASP A 436 8.55 0.20 17.39
C ASP A 436 8.03 0.80 16.08
N GLN A 437 8.78 0.62 14.99
CA GLN A 437 8.46 1.11 13.65
C GLN A 437 7.52 0.20 12.85
N LEU A 438 6.99 -0.89 13.43
CA LEU A 438 5.99 -1.75 12.81
C LEU A 438 4.75 -1.91 13.72
N LEU A 439 3.63 -1.33 13.30
CA LEU A 439 2.32 -1.46 13.96
C LEU A 439 1.45 -2.44 13.15
N VAL A 440 0.95 -3.50 13.80
CA VAL A 440 0.19 -4.57 13.15
C VAL A 440 -1.31 -4.41 13.38
N VAL A 441 -2.09 -4.55 12.31
CA VAL A 441 -3.52 -4.24 12.28
C VAL A 441 -4.35 -5.50 12.02
N GLY A 442 -5.12 -5.90 13.02
CA GLY A 442 -6.12 -6.98 12.95
C GLY A 442 -7.47 -6.47 12.46
N GLY A 443 -8.37 -7.42 12.16
CA GLY A 443 -9.66 -7.17 11.55
C GLY A 443 -10.85 -7.48 12.47
N HIS A 444 -11.73 -6.51 12.65
CA HIS A 444 -13.07 -6.71 13.21
C HIS A 444 -14.16 -6.40 12.18
N GLN A 445 -15.39 -6.78 12.48
CA GLN A 445 -16.59 -6.39 11.72
C GLN A 445 -17.75 -6.06 12.67
N ARG A 446 -18.73 -5.29 12.20
CA ARG A 446 -19.94 -4.97 12.99
C ARG A 446 -20.62 -6.26 13.45
N ASN A 447 -20.99 -6.33 14.73
CA ASN A 447 -21.90 -7.37 15.23
C ASN A 447 -23.32 -7.09 14.70
N GLU A 448 -24.18 -8.09 14.54
CA GLU A 448 -25.58 -7.85 14.14
C GLU A 448 -26.38 -7.08 15.21
N ARG A 449 -25.94 -7.15 16.48
CA ARG A 449 -26.60 -6.49 17.62
C ARG A 449 -26.69 -4.97 17.47
N ASP A 450 -27.90 -4.43 17.54
CA ASP A 450 -28.21 -3.00 17.52
C ASP A 450 -28.57 -2.42 18.91
N ASP A 451 -28.59 -3.27 19.95
CA ASP A 451 -29.00 -2.94 21.31
C ASP A 451 -27.87 -2.39 22.22
N VAL A 452 -26.65 -2.25 21.69
CA VAL A 452 -25.47 -1.76 22.40
C VAL A 452 -24.89 -0.48 21.78
N GLY A 453 -24.30 0.38 22.62
CA GLY A 453 -23.64 1.61 22.16
C GLY A 453 -22.31 1.33 21.46
N VAL A 454 -21.79 2.31 20.69
CA VAL A 454 -20.51 2.13 19.96
C VAL A 454 -19.38 1.75 20.91
N ASP A 455 -19.24 2.42 22.06
CA ASP A 455 -18.17 2.17 23.04
C ASP A 455 -18.22 0.79 23.73
N ASP A 456 -19.21 -0.04 23.44
CA ASP A 456 -19.38 -1.37 24.01
C ASP A 456 -18.44 -2.41 23.33
N PRO A 457 -17.83 -3.35 24.09
CA PRO A 457 -17.04 -4.44 23.50
C PRO A 457 -17.81 -5.30 22.51
N ALA A 458 -19.12 -5.48 22.71
CA ALA A 458 -19.99 -6.34 21.90
C ALA A 458 -20.55 -5.66 20.64
N TYR A 459 -20.26 -4.37 20.41
CA TYR A 459 -20.67 -3.66 19.18
C TYR A 459 -20.03 -4.25 17.91
N VAL A 460 -18.89 -4.94 18.06
CA VAL A 460 -18.18 -5.64 16.99
C VAL A 460 -17.88 -7.09 17.39
N VAL A 461 -17.48 -7.89 16.42
CA VAL A 461 -16.82 -9.19 16.60
C VAL A 461 -15.48 -9.20 15.84
N LYS A 462 -14.53 -10.07 16.24
CA LYS A 462 -13.37 -10.35 15.37
C LYS A 462 -13.89 -10.87 14.03
N ARG A 463 -13.25 -10.52 12.91
CA ARG A 463 -13.50 -11.24 11.65
C ARG A 463 -12.80 -12.60 11.71
N ASP A 464 -13.49 -13.68 11.36
CA ASP A 464 -13.00 -15.05 11.51
C ASP A 464 -11.63 -15.27 10.85
N SER A 465 -11.44 -14.81 9.60
CA SER A 465 -10.16 -14.90 8.89
C SER A 465 -9.04 -14.01 9.46
N SER A 466 -9.32 -13.00 10.27
CA SER A 466 -8.25 -12.17 10.88
C SER A 466 -7.32 -13.01 11.74
N ASN A 467 -6.02 -12.89 11.47
CA ASN A 467 -4.98 -13.27 12.40
C ASN A 467 -5.11 -12.54 13.76
N ILE A 468 -4.54 -13.14 14.80
CA ILE A 468 -4.64 -12.72 16.22
C ILE A 468 -3.26 -12.71 16.91
N ASP A 469 -3.26 -12.67 18.24
CA ASP A 469 -2.18 -12.64 19.22
C ASP A 469 -1.63 -11.27 19.66
N MET A 470 -0.79 -11.32 20.70
CA MET A 470 -0.12 -10.17 21.32
C MET A 470 0.75 -9.35 20.35
N ARG A 471 1.09 -9.85 19.16
CA ARG A 471 1.78 -9.08 18.13
C ARG A 471 0.83 -8.18 17.36
N VAL A 472 -0.47 -8.47 17.29
CA VAL A 472 -1.45 -7.53 16.73
C VAL A 472 -1.59 -6.34 17.68
N ASP A 473 -1.27 -5.14 17.19
CA ASP A 473 -1.39 -3.92 18.00
C ASP A 473 -2.86 -3.52 18.15
N ILE A 474 -3.63 -3.42 17.06
CA ILE A 474 -4.99 -2.85 17.08
C ILE A 474 -5.91 -3.54 16.08
N THR A 475 -7.20 -3.66 16.40
CA THR A 475 -8.21 -3.99 15.38
C THR A 475 -8.87 -2.73 14.82
N ALA A 476 -9.08 -2.73 13.50
CA ALA A 476 -9.95 -1.79 12.80
C ALA A 476 -10.97 -2.56 11.94
N ALA A 477 -12.01 -1.90 11.43
CA ALA A 477 -13.01 -2.58 10.62
C ALA A 477 -12.39 -3.10 9.32
N ALA A 478 -12.58 -4.40 9.08
CA ALA A 478 -11.93 -5.14 8.00
C ALA A 478 -12.73 -5.15 6.69
N CYS A 479 -13.97 -4.66 6.68
CA CYS A 479 -14.84 -4.69 5.51
C CYS A 479 -15.02 -3.27 4.93
N ALA A 480 -14.83 -3.16 3.62
CA ALA A 480 -14.98 -1.95 2.82
C ALA A 480 -15.86 -2.22 1.59
N ARG A 481 -16.21 -1.16 0.86
CA ARG A 481 -16.90 -1.28 -0.44
C ARG A 481 -15.89 -1.07 -1.56
N ALA A 482 -15.96 -1.88 -2.61
CA ALA A 482 -15.23 -1.59 -3.83
C ALA A 482 -15.68 -0.27 -4.46
N SER A 483 -14.78 0.40 -5.16
CA SER A 483 -15.15 1.45 -6.11
C SER A 483 -15.94 0.84 -7.27
N THR A 484 -16.77 1.65 -7.93
CA THR A 484 -17.50 1.22 -9.13
C THR A 484 -17.18 2.14 -10.31
N ARG A 485 -17.69 1.81 -11.51
CA ARG A 485 -17.61 2.71 -12.69
C ARG A 485 -18.84 3.61 -12.87
N ARG A 486 -19.78 3.64 -11.93
CA ARG A 486 -20.97 4.51 -12.01
C ARG A 486 -21.14 5.30 -10.73
N ALA A 487 -21.35 6.61 -10.86
CA ALA A 487 -21.75 7.40 -9.72
C ALA A 487 -23.00 6.80 -9.05
N ASP A 488 -22.96 6.75 -7.72
CA ASP A 488 -24.04 6.32 -6.83
C ASP A 488 -24.41 4.81 -6.90
N GLU A 489 -23.61 3.98 -7.59
CA GLU A 489 -23.75 2.51 -7.57
C GLU A 489 -23.02 1.90 -6.36
N THR A 490 -23.68 1.07 -5.56
CA THR A 490 -23.07 0.43 -4.38
C THR A 490 -22.20 -0.75 -4.79
N GLY A 491 -20.87 -0.58 -4.68
CA GLY A 491 -19.89 -1.64 -4.92
C GLY A 491 -20.02 -2.85 -3.98
N GLU A 492 -19.36 -3.94 -4.37
CA GLU A 492 -19.32 -5.19 -3.60
C GLU A 492 -18.65 -4.99 -2.23
N VAL A 493 -18.86 -5.93 -1.31
CA VAL A 493 -18.22 -5.92 0.01
C VAL A 493 -16.95 -6.77 -0.03
N HIS A 494 -15.82 -6.11 0.20
CA HIS A 494 -14.49 -6.72 0.25
C HIS A 494 -14.04 -6.70 1.71
N CYS A 495 -13.55 -7.82 2.23
CA CYS A 495 -13.21 -7.96 3.65
C CYS A 495 -11.84 -8.61 3.87
N GLY A 496 -11.03 -8.01 4.74
CA GLY A 496 -9.68 -8.48 5.07
C GLY A 496 -8.90 -7.45 5.91
N THR A 497 -7.87 -7.91 6.61
CA THR A 497 -6.96 -7.05 7.39
C THR A 497 -6.24 -6.01 6.52
N SER A 498 -6.11 -6.27 5.21
CA SER A 498 -5.64 -5.33 4.19
C SER A 498 -6.50 -4.06 4.06
N TYR A 499 -7.79 -4.09 4.43
CA TYR A 499 -8.69 -2.94 4.44
C TYR A 499 -8.81 -2.28 5.84
N ALA A 500 -8.56 -3.03 6.91
CA ALA A 500 -8.38 -2.46 8.26
C ALA A 500 -7.10 -1.58 8.34
N THR A 501 -6.04 -1.99 7.66
CA THR A 501 -4.73 -1.32 7.62
C THR A 501 -4.80 0.15 7.16
N PRO A 502 -5.42 0.52 6.01
CA PRO A 502 -5.52 1.91 5.56
C PRO A 502 -6.36 2.81 6.47
N LEU A 503 -7.32 2.29 7.25
CA LEU A 503 -7.99 3.08 8.30
C LEU A 503 -6.97 3.54 9.36
N VAL A 504 -6.10 2.63 9.82
CA VAL A 504 -5.03 2.92 10.79
C VAL A 504 -3.98 3.85 10.18
N THR A 505 -3.56 3.63 8.93
CA THR A 505 -2.68 4.55 8.18
C THR A 505 -3.25 5.97 8.11
N GLY A 506 -4.54 6.11 7.79
CA GLY A 506 -5.22 7.40 7.67
C GLY A 506 -5.26 8.18 8.98
N ILE A 507 -5.61 7.52 10.10
CA ILE A 507 -5.60 8.18 11.42
C ILE A 507 -4.18 8.51 11.88
N VAL A 508 -3.20 7.62 11.69
CA VAL A 508 -1.78 7.88 12.00
C VAL A 508 -1.27 9.10 11.23
N ALA A 509 -1.58 9.19 9.94
CA ALA A 509 -1.20 10.34 9.13
C ALA A 509 -1.83 11.65 9.63
N ALA A 510 -3.10 11.62 10.06
CA ALA A 510 -3.76 12.78 10.66
C ALA A 510 -3.15 13.15 12.03
N MET A 511 -2.74 12.18 12.85
CA MET A 511 -2.04 12.40 14.12
C MET A 511 -0.65 13.03 13.92
N LEU A 512 0.12 12.55 12.94
CA LEU A 512 1.42 13.11 12.57
C LEU A 512 1.30 14.50 11.92
N SER A 513 0.26 14.72 11.10
CA SER A 513 -0.09 16.05 10.60
C SER A 513 -0.40 17.04 11.74
N ILE A 514 -1.03 16.57 12.83
CA ILE A 514 -1.30 17.35 14.05
C ILE A 514 -0.03 17.57 14.90
N ASN A 515 0.82 16.57 15.08
CA ASN A 515 2.08 16.70 15.82
C ASN A 515 3.22 15.94 15.13
N PRO A 516 3.98 16.59 14.21
CA PRO A 516 5.04 15.95 13.44
C PRO A 516 6.22 15.41 14.25
N ARG A 517 6.30 15.77 15.55
CA ARG A 517 7.34 15.32 16.48
C ARG A 517 7.05 13.97 17.12
N LEU A 518 5.83 13.44 17.00
CA LEU A 518 5.50 12.12 17.54
C LEU A 518 6.39 11.06 16.90
N GLN A 519 7.07 10.29 17.75
CA GLN A 519 7.87 9.15 17.34
C GLN A 519 7.01 7.88 17.23
N PRO A 520 7.43 6.83 16.50
CA PRO A 520 6.66 5.60 16.29
C PRO A 520 6.09 4.96 17.57
N GLU A 521 6.91 4.79 18.62
CA GLU A 521 6.48 4.36 19.97
C GLU A 521 5.34 5.24 20.51
N GLN A 522 5.48 6.56 20.41
CA GLN A 522 4.50 7.53 20.91
C GLN A 522 3.19 7.47 20.12
N VAL A 523 3.24 7.24 18.80
CA VAL A 523 2.04 7.05 17.98
C VAL A 523 1.31 5.77 18.41
N ARG A 524 2.01 4.65 18.56
CA ARG A 524 1.46 3.39 19.09
C ARG A 524 0.82 3.59 20.45
N MET A 525 1.51 4.29 21.36
CA MET A 525 1.03 4.60 22.71
C MET A 525 -0.26 5.44 22.68
N LEU A 526 -0.31 6.50 21.87
CA LEU A 526 -1.51 7.34 21.76
C LEU A 526 -2.69 6.58 21.13
N LEU A 527 -2.45 5.71 20.15
CA LEU A 527 -3.49 4.83 19.60
C LEU A 527 -4.02 3.86 20.67
N ARG A 528 -3.14 3.15 21.39
CA ARG A 528 -3.53 2.25 22.49
C ARG A 528 -4.35 2.95 23.59
N ARG A 529 -3.87 4.11 24.05
CA ARG A 529 -4.56 4.94 25.05
C ARG A 529 -5.90 5.50 24.53
N SER A 530 -6.06 5.65 23.23
CA SER A 530 -7.34 6.05 22.62
C SER A 530 -8.31 4.90 22.39
N ALA A 531 -7.82 3.66 22.29
CA ALA A 531 -8.59 2.52 21.82
C ALA A 531 -9.84 2.23 22.67
N MET A 532 -10.95 1.94 22.00
CA MET A 532 -12.09 1.21 22.57
C MET A 532 -11.69 -0.26 22.78
N THR A 533 -12.62 -1.07 23.31
CA THR A 533 -12.39 -2.48 23.61
C THR A 533 -13.15 -3.42 22.67
N ILE A 534 -12.71 -4.67 22.59
CA ILE A 534 -13.30 -5.74 21.77
C ILE A 534 -13.10 -7.08 22.48
N GLY A 535 -14.06 -7.99 22.35
CA GLY A 535 -14.00 -9.32 22.95
C GLY A 535 -14.47 -9.35 24.42
N GLY A 536 -14.20 -10.48 25.07
CA GLY A 536 -14.60 -10.74 26.46
C GLY A 536 -13.79 -10.03 27.53
N ASP A 537 -14.05 -10.43 28.77
CA ASP A 537 -13.31 -10.04 29.97
C ASP A 537 -12.23 -11.09 30.24
N TYR A 538 -10.96 -10.74 30.04
CA TYR A 538 -9.82 -11.67 30.19
C TYR A 538 -8.80 -11.11 31.20
N ASP A 539 -8.88 -11.57 32.46
CA ASP A 539 -7.96 -11.20 33.55
C ASP A 539 -6.65 -12.02 33.50
N PHE A 540 -5.82 -11.82 32.47
CA PHE A 540 -4.47 -12.43 32.34
C PHE A 540 -4.44 -13.98 32.52
N GLU A 541 -5.38 -14.69 31.88
CA GLU A 541 -5.37 -16.15 31.72
C GLU A 541 -4.15 -16.60 30.86
N PRO A 542 -3.75 -17.90 30.86
CA PRO A 542 -2.46 -18.33 30.30
C PRO A 542 -2.36 -18.25 28.76
N MET A 543 -1.14 -18.45 28.25
CA MET A 543 -0.69 -18.30 26.85
C MET A 543 -1.50 -19.04 25.76
N ASP A 544 -2.47 -19.86 26.13
CA ASP A 544 -3.37 -20.57 25.22
C ASP A 544 -4.62 -19.73 24.84
N ALA A 545 -4.72 -18.49 25.33
CA ALA A 545 -5.85 -17.59 25.11
C ALA A 545 -5.87 -16.98 23.69
N GLU A 546 -7.09 -16.83 23.12
CA GLU A 546 -7.34 -16.20 21.83
C GLU A 546 -7.28 -14.66 21.90
N ASP A 547 -6.18 -14.10 22.42
CA ASP A 547 -5.96 -12.66 22.49
C ASP A 547 -6.02 -12.03 21.09
N LEU A 548 -7.03 -11.19 20.83
CA LEU A 548 -7.28 -10.59 19.51
C LEU A 548 -6.25 -9.49 19.18
N THR A 549 -5.66 -8.90 20.21
CA THR A 549 -4.54 -7.94 20.17
C THR A 549 -3.67 -8.11 21.42
N ALA A 550 -2.53 -7.42 21.47
CA ALA A 550 -1.90 -7.05 22.73
C ALA A 550 -2.95 -6.51 23.73
N PRO A 551 -3.00 -7.01 24.98
CA PRO A 551 -3.98 -6.56 25.96
C PRO A 551 -3.70 -5.12 26.41
N ILE A 552 -4.75 -4.33 26.63
CA ILE A 552 -4.62 -2.93 27.07
C ILE A 552 -3.93 -2.89 28.44
N LEU A 553 -2.81 -2.17 28.51
CA LEU A 553 -1.99 -2.12 29.73
C LEU A 553 -2.44 -0.99 30.68
N PRO A 554 -2.18 -1.10 31.99
CA PRO A 554 -2.50 -0.04 32.95
C PRO A 554 -1.86 1.30 32.62
N SER A 555 -0.63 1.30 32.08
CA SER A 555 0.08 2.50 31.59
C SER A 555 -0.77 3.28 30.58
N GLU A 556 -1.53 2.59 29.75
CA GLU A 556 -2.38 3.16 28.70
C GLU A 556 -3.60 3.83 29.33
N ARG A 557 -4.17 3.22 30.37
CA ARG A 557 -5.23 3.77 31.24
C ARG A 557 -4.70 4.62 32.40
N ASN A 558 -3.69 5.46 32.14
CA ASN A 558 -3.11 6.42 33.10
C ASN A 558 -2.61 5.79 34.43
N TYR A 559 -2.08 4.56 34.36
CA TYR A 559 -1.65 3.71 35.48
C TYR A 559 -2.77 3.28 36.44
N GLN A 560 -4.03 3.28 35.99
CA GLN A 560 -5.16 2.74 36.75
C GLN A 560 -5.24 1.22 36.55
N LEU A 561 -4.74 0.46 37.53
CA LEU A 561 -4.76 -1.02 37.52
C LEU A 561 -6.18 -1.62 37.45
N ASN A 562 -7.18 -0.89 37.96
CA ASN A 562 -8.58 -1.34 38.05
C ASN A 562 -9.47 -0.65 37.00
N ASP A 563 -8.90 -0.13 35.91
CA ASP A 563 -9.69 0.38 34.79
C ASP A 563 -10.33 -0.80 34.04
N LYS A 564 -11.64 -0.71 33.77
CA LYS A 564 -12.46 -1.76 33.17
C LYS A 564 -12.03 -2.20 31.76
N ASP A 565 -11.15 -1.45 31.11
CA ASP A 565 -10.58 -1.78 29.80
C ASP A 565 -9.25 -2.54 29.86
N VAL A 566 -8.55 -2.56 31.01
CA VAL A 566 -7.27 -3.26 31.17
C VAL A 566 -7.44 -4.76 30.96
N GLY A 567 -6.44 -5.41 30.36
CA GLY A 567 -6.48 -6.84 30.02
C GLY A 567 -7.26 -7.16 28.73
N ARG A 568 -8.18 -6.29 28.28
CA ARG A 568 -8.96 -6.53 27.07
C ARG A 568 -8.18 -6.30 25.78
N SER A 569 -8.60 -6.97 24.72
CA SER A 569 -8.20 -6.66 23.34
C SER A 569 -8.77 -5.31 22.87
N ALA A 570 -8.10 -4.71 21.89
CA ALA A 570 -8.15 -3.27 21.66
C ALA A 570 -8.59 -2.86 20.25
N ARG A 571 -9.50 -1.89 20.17
CA ARG A 571 -10.23 -1.47 18.98
C ARG A 571 -10.02 0.01 18.65
N LEU A 572 -9.84 0.35 17.38
CA LEU A 572 -9.58 1.73 16.95
C LEU A 572 -10.70 2.72 17.36
N ASP A 573 -10.34 3.84 18.01
CA ASP A 573 -11.15 5.05 18.09
C ASP A 573 -10.41 6.19 17.36
N MET A 574 -10.85 6.49 16.14
CA MET A 574 -10.26 7.55 15.32
C MET A 574 -10.48 8.93 15.95
N GLN A 575 -11.59 9.17 16.64
CA GLN A 575 -11.87 10.48 17.25
C GLN A 575 -10.96 10.72 18.45
N LYS A 576 -10.82 9.71 19.32
CA LYS A 576 -10.01 9.83 20.53
C LYS A 576 -8.52 9.87 20.22
N ALA A 577 -8.07 9.18 19.17
CA ALA A 577 -6.71 9.26 18.67
C ALA A 577 -6.32 10.70 18.25
N LEU A 578 -7.19 11.40 17.50
CA LEU A 578 -6.99 12.82 17.15
C LEU A 578 -6.95 13.73 18.39
N ASP A 579 -7.84 13.51 19.37
CA ASP A 579 -7.89 14.30 20.59
C ASP A 579 -6.60 14.20 21.41
N LEU A 580 -6.08 12.98 21.56
CA LEU A 580 -4.79 12.76 22.22
C LEU A 580 -3.61 13.31 21.42
N ALA A 581 -3.64 13.24 20.08
CA ALA A 581 -2.62 13.86 19.24
C ALA A 581 -2.60 15.39 19.39
N VAL A 582 -3.76 16.05 19.46
CA VAL A 582 -3.83 17.49 19.76
C VAL A 582 -3.26 17.79 21.15
N GLN A 583 -3.68 17.05 22.18
CA GLN A 583 -3.18 17.23 23.55
C GLN A 583 -1.67 16.94 23.69
N SER A 584 -1.10 16.09 22.84
CA SER A 584 0.33 15.77 22.87
C SER A 584 1.21 16.99 22.59
N ARG A 585 0.73 17.96 21.78
CA ARG A 585 1.46 19.19 21.44
C ARG A 585 1.84 20.01 22.67
N ASP A 586 0.96 20.04 23.68
CA ASP A 586 1.13 20.83 24.90
C ASP A 586 1.96 20.09 25.97
N ARG A 587 2.14 18.77 25.83
CA ARG A 587 2.87 17.90 26.78
C ARG A 587 4.36 17.75 26.45
N VAL A 588 4.88 18.37 25.40
CA VAL A 588 6.32 18.36 25.07
C VAL A 588 7.06 19.44 25.86
N ARG A 589 7.38 19.14 27.13
CA ARG A 589 8.28 19.90 28.00
C ARG A 589 9.04 18.98 28.96
#